data_AF-A0A812SGW8-F1
#
_entry.id   AF-A0A812SGW8-F1
#
_cell.length_a   1.000
_cell.length_b   1.000
_cell.length_c   1.000
_cell.angle_alpha   90.00
_cell.angle_beta   90.00
_cell.angle_gamma   90.00
#
_symmetry.space_group_name_H-M   'P 1'
#
loop_
_entity.id
_entity.type
_entity.pdbx_description
1 polymer ?
#
loop_
_entity_poly.entity_id
_entity_poly.type
_entity_poly.pdbx_seq_one_letter_code
_entity_poly.pdbx_strand_id
1 'polypeptide(L)'
;EPLRARRSQVLLPSDVLHAELTACYVRVENPKSQHRGTGKAQHFAVRDVTFVRFLEQALQKDKPETPLFPASPATFRRRWHNLLKSLGVPRNLRLTPGGLRAGGCVHLYNQGTSIPNLMWQMRIRQQTTLESYLQEIAALNALPALTPEARRSIEAASSLYPYQLQAFRA
;
A
#
# COMPACT_ATOMS: atom_id res chain seq x y z
N GLU A 1 3.97 -4.48 -12.05
CA GLU A 1 3.88 -3.22 -11.27
C GLU A 1 2.43 -3.03 -10.80
N PRO A 2 2.15 -2.66 -9.53
CA PRO A 2 0.78 -2.62 -8.99
C PRO A 2 -0.20 -1.70 -9.74
N LEU A 3 0.29 -0.58 -10.30
CA LEU A 3 -0.57 0.35 -11.07
C LEU A 3 -1.10 -0.24 -12.39
N ARG A 4 -0.50 -1.32 -12.88
CA ARG A 4 -0.96 -2.03 -14.10
C ARG A 4 -1.79 -3.27 -13.74
N ALA A 5 -2.08 -3.48 -12.47
CA ALA A 5 -2.80 -4.65 -12.03
C ALA A 5 -4.26 -4.62 -12.51
N ARG A 6 -4.80 -5.80 -12.80
CA ARG A 6 -6.20 -6.02 -13.15
C ARG A 6 -6.92 -6.76 -12.02
N ARG A 7 -8.25 -6.77 -12.08
CA ARG A 7 -9.11 -7.50 -11.14
C ARG A 7 -8.74 -8.99 -11.03
N SER A 8 -8.37 -9.62 -12.14
CA SER A 8 -7.89 -11.02 -12.20
C SER A 8 -6.62 -11.30 -11.38
N GLN A 9 -5.90 -10.26 -10.97
CA GLN A 9 -4.71 -10.37 -10.13
C GLN A 9 -5.02 -10.18 -8.65
N VAL A 10 -6.27 -9.91 -8.29
CA VAL A 10 -6.75 -9.78 -6.92
C VAL A 10 -7.61 -11.01 -6.62
N LEU A 11 -7.27 -11.73 -5.56
CA LEU A 11 -8.06 -12.84 -5.04
C LEU A 11 -8.77 -12.33 -3.78
N LEU A 12 -10.06 -12.06 -3.91
CA LEU A 12 -10.93 -11.64 -2.81
C LEU A 12 -11.43 -12.85 -2.01
N PRO A 13 -11.81 -12.69 -0.74
CA PRO A 13 -12.55 -13.71 0.01
C PRO A 13 -13.74 -14.30 -0.76
N SER A 14 -14.51 -13.48 -1.50
CA SER A 14 -15.65 -13.93 -2.32
C SER A 14 -15.25 -14.82 -3.50
N ASP A 15 -13.99 -14.78 -3.93
CA ASP A 15 -13.49 -15.56 -5.06
C ASP A 15 -13.08 -16.98 -4.63
N VAL A 16 -13.00 -17.25 -3.33
CA VAL A 16 -12.54 -18.54 -2.78
C VAL A 16 -13.65 -19.24 -2.00
N LEU A 17 -13.66 -20.57 -2.06
CA LEU A 17 -14.56 -21.41 -1.25
C LEU A 17 -14.01 -21.61 0.16
N HIS A 18 -13.58 -20.53 0.82
CA HIS A 18 -13.01 -20.57 2.17
C HIS A 18 -13.62 -19.47 3.04
N ALA A 19 -14.73 -19.80 3.70
CA ALA A 19 -15.57 -18.85 4.45
C ALA A 19 -14.81 -18.05 5.53
N GLU A 20 -13.78 -18.65 6.14
CA GLU A 20 -12.99 -18.02 7.22
C GLU A 20 -11.86 -17.11 6.69
N LEU A 21 -11.70 -16.97 5.36
CA LEU A 21 -10.62 -16.16 4.83
C LEU A 21 -10.91 -14.67 5.02
N THR A 22 -10.14 -14.02 5.88
CA THR A 22 -10.24 -12.57 6.15
C THR A 22 -9.21 -11.73 5.40
N ALA A 23 -8.43 -12.35 4.51
CA ALA A 23 -7.36 -11.72 3.76
C ALA A 23 -7.63 -11.71 2.25
N CYS A 24 -7.14 -10.66 1.59
CA CYS A 24 -7.10 -10.58 0.13
C CYS A 24 -5.67 -10.83 -0.35
N TYR A 25 -5.48 -11.55 -1.46
CA TYR A 25 -4.17 -11.76 -2.05
C TYR A 25 -4.03 -11.01 -3.37
N VAL A 26 -2.88 -10.37 -3.59
CA VAL A 26 -2.62 -9.62 -4.82
C VAL A 26 -1.40 -10.19 -5.50
N ARG A 27 -1.59 -10.63 -6.75
CA ARG A 27 -0.54 -11.09 -7.65
C ARG A 27 0.13 -9.91 -8.33
N VAL A 28 1.43 -9.76 -8.11
CA VAL A 28 2.27 -8.81 -8.83
C VAL A 28 2.99 -9.54 -9.95
N GLU A 29 2.52 -9.32 -11.17
CA GLU A 29 3.20 -9.75 -12.38
C GLU A 29 4.30 -8.77 -12.77
N ASN A 30 5.33 -9.30 -13.44
CA ASN A 30 6.49 -8.54 -13.88
C ASN A 30 7.17 -7.74 -12.75
N PRO A 31 7.57 -8.38 -11.64
CA PRO A 31 8.37 -7.71 -10.62
C PRO A 31 9.70 -7.27 -11.23
N LYS A 32 10.18 -6.07 -10.86
CA LYS A 32 11.48 -5.53 -11.32
C LYS A 32 12.66 -6.49 -11.04
N SER A 33 12.48 -7.43 -10.10
CA SER A 33 13.43 -8.49 -9.76
C SER A 33 13.35 -9.76 -10.60
N GLN A 34 12.54 -9.83 -11.68
CA GLN A 34 12.42 -11.03 -12.52
C GLN A 34 13.77 -11.58 -12.99
N HIS A 35 14.74 -10.70 -13.25
CA HIS A 35 16.11 -11.05 -13.64
C HIS A 35 16.99 -11.61 -12.50
N ARG A 36 16.50 -11.63 -11.25
CA ARG A 36 17.23 -12.10 -10.05
C ARG A 36 16.68 -13.41 -9.48
N GLY A 37 16.05 -14.25 -10.30
CA GLY A 37 15.56 -15.58 -9.89
C GLY A 37 14.40 -15.55 -8.87
N THR A 38 13.69 -14.43 -8.74
CA THR A 38 12.37 -14.40 -8.12
C THR A 38 11.38 -14.89 -9.16
N GLY A 39 10.67 -16.00 -8.90
CA GLY A 39 9.74 -16.61 -9.85
C GLY A 39 8.83 -15.60 -10.57
N LYS A 40 8.28 -16.00 -11.71
CA LYS A 40 7.57 -15.12 -12.65
C LYS A 40 6.42 -14.30 -11.99
N ALA A 41 5.87 -14.78 -10.87
CA ALA A 41 4.86 -14.09 -10.07
C ALA A 41 5.30 -13.96 -8.60
N GLN A 42 5.00 -12.81 -7.99
CA GLN A 42 5.04 -12.62 -6.55
C GLN A 42 3.64 -12.32 -6.02
N HIS A 43 3.39 -12.65 -4.77
CA HIS A 43 2.13 -12.33 -4.09
C HIS A 43 2.39 -11.54 -2.82
N PHE A 44 1.45 -10.67 -2.46
CA PHE A 44 1.35 -10.14 -1.11
C PHE A 44 -0.09 -10.28 -0.63
N ALA A 45 -0.26 -10.36 0.69
CA ALA A 45 -1.57 -10.45 1.32
C ALA A 45 -1.90 -9.14 2.03
N VAL A 46 -3.13 -8.68 1.84
CA VAL A 46 -3.73 -7.59 2.60
C VAL A 46 -4.57 -8.23 3.70
N ARG A 47 -4.25 -7.89 4.96
CA ARG A 47 -4.83 -8.52 6.15
C ARG A 47 -5.65 -7.57 7.02
N ASP A 48 -5.67 -6.29 6.68
CA ASP A 48 -6.54 -5.32 7.35
C ASP A 48 -7.99 -5.61 6.97
N VAL A 49 -8.77 -6.11 7.91
CA VAL A 49 -10.15 -6.58 7.67
C VAL A 49 -11.03 -5.47 7.11
N THR A 50 -10.86 -4.23 7.59
CA THR A 50 -11.62 -3.07 7.11
C THR A 50 -11.32 -2.78 5.64
N PHE A 51 -10.04 -2.79 5.27
CA PHE A 51 -9.60 -2.59 3.89
C PHE A 51 -9.98 -3.75 2.97
N VAL A 52 -9.93 -5.00 3.45
CA VAL A 52 -10.39 -6.17 2.69
C VAL A 52 -11.88 -6.05 2.37
N ARG A 53 -12.72 -5.64 3.33
CA ARG A 53 -14.14 -5.37 3.08
C ARG A 53 -14.36 -4.24 2.08
N PHE A 54 -13.53 -3.20 2.11
CA PHE A 54 -13.56 -2.16 1.09
C PHE A 54 -13.20 -2.71 -0.30
N LEU A 55 -12.14 -3.52 -0.42
CA LEU A 55 -11.76 -4.15 -1.68
C LEU A 55 -12.87 -5.06 -2.22
N GLU A 56 -13.54 -5.82 -1.35
CA GLU A 56 -14.73 -6.61 -1.69
C GLU A 56 -15.80 -5.74 -2.34
N GLN A 57 -16.21 -4.67 -1.65
CA GLN A 57 -17.25 -3.78 -2.17
C GLN A 57 -16.84 -3.12 -3.50
N ALA A 58 -15.58 -2.71 -3.62
CA ALA A 58 -15.06 -2.00 -4.79
C ALA A 58 -14.85 -2.90 -6.00
N LEU A 59 -14.52 -4.17 -5.81
CA LEU A 59 -13.99 -5.03 -6.87
C LEU A 59 -14.80 -6.30 -7.13
N GLN A 60 -15.68 -6.75 -6.23
CA GLN A 60 -16.35 -8.06 -6.36
C GLN A 60 -17.17 -8.19 -7.67
N LYS A 61 -17.74 -7.09 -8.17
CA LYS A 61 -18.59 -7.07 -9.37
C LYS A 61 -17.80 -6.79 -10.66
N ASP A 62 -16.53 -6.47 -10.55
CA ASP A 62 -15.70 -6.12 -11.69
C ASP A 62 -15.35 -7.34 -12.53
N LYS A 63 -15.30 -7.17 -13.85
CA LYS A 63 -14.81 -8.20 -14.76
C LYS A 63 -13.31 -8.45 -14.53
N PRO A 64 -12.79 -9.67 -14.75
CA PRO A 64 -11.37 -10.00 -14.55
C PRO A 64 -10.39 -9.04 -15.24
N GLU A 65 -10.75 -8.49 -16.40
CA GLU A 65 -9.87 -7.62 -17.18
C GLU A 65 -9.85 -6.16 -16.72
N THR A 66 -10.73 -5.80 -15.80
CA THR A 66 -10.88 -4.42 -15.31
C THR A 66 -9.58 -3.97 -14.65
N PRO A 67 -8.98 -2.84 -15.09
CA PRO A 67 -7.79 -2.30 -14.43
C PRO A 67 -8.14 -1.80 -13.02
N LEU A 68 -7.32 -2.16 -12.02
CA LEU A 68 -7.50 -1.66 -10.65
C LEU A 68 -7.32 -0.14 -10.54
N PHE A 69 -6.55 0.44 -11.46
CA PHE A 69 -6.34 1.87 -11.57
C PHE A 69 -6.39 2.29 -13.06
N PRO A 70 -7.53 2.78 -13.56
CA PRO A 70 -7.73 3.12 -14.98
C PRO A 70 -7.07 4.46 -15.36
N ALA A 71 -5.81 4.69 -14.98
CA ALA A 71 -5.08 5.91 -15.29
C ALA A 71 -3.55 5.71 -15.34
N SER A 72 -2.86 6.67 -15.95
CA SER A 72 -1.41 6.60 -16.14
C SER A 72 -0.62 6.80 -14.83
N PRO A 73 0.65 6.32 -14.75
CA PRO A 73 1.54 6.62 -13.63
C PRO A 73 1.73 8.12 -13.38
N ALA A 74 1.72 8.95 -14.43
CA ALA A 74 1.78 10.40 -14.31
C ALA A 74 0.53 10.97 -13.60
N THR A 75 -0.65 10.45 -13.92
CA THR A 75 -1.91 10.82 -13.24
C THR A 75 -1.89 10.40 -11.78
N PHE A 76 -1.38 9.21 -11.47
CA PHE A 76 -1.20 8.75 -10.09
C PHE A 76 -0.31 9.71 -9.29
N ARG A 77 0.86 10.09 -9.82
CA ARG A 77 1.76 11.07 -9.20
C ARG A 77 1.10 12.44 -9.01
N ARG A 78 0.32 12.91 -9.98
CA ARG A 78 -0.43 14.17 -9.86
C ARG A 78 -1.47 14.11 -8.73
N ARG A 79 -2.25 13.03 -8.65
CA ARG A 79 -3.22 12.80 -7.55
C ARG A 79 -2.52 12.74 -6.19
N TRP A 80 -1.38 12.06 -6.13
CA TRP A 80 -0.53 12.03 -4.93
C TRP A 80 -0.08 13.42 -4.49
N HIS A 81 0.44 14.25 -5.41
CA HIS A 81 0.83 15.63 -5.09
C HIS A 81 -0.35 16.48 -4.62
N ASN A 82 -1.54 16.31 -5.22
CA ASN A 82 -2.73 17.02 -4.80
C ASN A 82 -3.17 16.62 -3.38
N LEU A 83 -3.10 15.33 -3.06
CA LEU A 83 -3.38 14.81 -1.72
C LEU A 83 -2.41 15.37 -0.68
N LEU A 84 -1.10 15.37 -0.97
CA LEU A 84 -0.11 15.97 -0.08
C LEU A 84 -0.35 17.47 0.11
N LYS A 85 -0.70 18.19 -0.96
CA LYS A 85 -1.05 19.61 -0.89
C LYS A 85 -2.28 19.85 -0.01
N SER A 86 -3.33 19.06 -0.14
CA SER A 86 -4.54 19.21 0.69
C SER A 86 -4.29 18.88 2.17
N LEU A 87 -3.33 18.00 2.46
CA LEU A 87 -2.89 17.70 3.83
C LEU A 87 -1.89 18.73 4.39
N GLY A 88 -1.57 19.79 3.65
CA GLY A 88 -0.60 20.81 4.07
C GLY A 88 0.85 20.33 4.06
N VAL A 89 1.16 19.20 3.41
CA VAL A 89 2.52 18.67 3.33
C VAL A 89 3.34 19.48 2.33
N PRO A 90 4.46 20.11 2.74
CA PRO A 90 5.26 20.93 1.86
C PRO A 90 6.06 20.08 0.87
N ARG A 91 6.19 20.57 -0.37
CA ARG A 91 6.82 19.82 -1.49
C ARG A 91 8.30 19.51 -1.27
N ASN A 92 8.99 20.31 -0.47
CA ASN A 92 10.42 20.12 -0.15
C ASN A 92 10.70 18.82 0.62
N LEU A 93 9.68 18.23 1.28
CA LEU A 93 9.82 16.91 1.94
C LEU A 93 9.91 15.74 0.96
N ARG A 94 9.64 15.98 -0.34
CA ARG A 94 9.81 15.00 -1.42
C ARG A 94 9.17 13.64 -1.12
N LEU A 95 8.04 13.62 -0.41
CA LEU A 95 7.29 12.39 -0.18
C LEU A 95 6.77 11.86 -1.51
N THR A 96 7.26 10.69 -1.92
CA THR A 96 6.84 10.02 -3.16
C THR A 96 5.99 8.79 -2.83
N PRO A 97 5.15 8.31 -3.77
CA PRO A 97 4.43 7.06 -3.55
C PRO A 97 5.36 5.85 -3.35
N GLY A 98 6.58 5.89 -3.89
CA GLY A 98 7.58 4.85 -3.67
C GLY A 98 8.02 4.74 -2.21
N GLY A 99 8.07 5.87 -1.51
CA GLY A 99 8.42 5.94 -0.09
C GLY A 99 7.38 5.32 0.85
N LEU A 100 6.13 5.12 0.40
CA LEU A 100 5.11 4.43 1.20
C LEU A 100 5.53 3.03 1.62
N ARG A 101 6.29 2.34 0.76
CA ARG A 101 6.79 1.00 1.04
C ARG A 101 7.81 1.02 2.18
N ALA A 102 8.75 1.96 2.15
CA ALA A 102 9.69 2.19 3.24
C ALA A 102 8.97 2.53 4.54
N GLY A 103 8.05 3.51 4.48
CA GLY A 103 7.25 3.91 5.63
C GLY A 103 6.42 2.78 6.24
N GLY A 104 5.79 1.94 5.40
CA GLY A 104 5.07 0.76 5.84
C GLY A 104 5.97 -0.28 6.52
N CYS A 105 7.20 -0.44 6.05
CA CYS A 105 8.20 -1.28 6.71
C CYS A 105 8.51 -0.79 8.13
N VAL A 106 8.81 0.50 8.27
CA VAL A 106 9.11 1.14 9.56
C VAL A 106 7.91 1.05 10.50
N HIS A 107 6.69 1.28 10.00
CA HIS A 107 5.45 1.15 10.77
C HIS A 107 5.28 -0.27 11.35
N LEU A 108 5.40 -1.29 10.52
CA LEU A 108 5.27 -2.70 10.94
C LEU A 108 6.39 -3.11 11.90
N TYR A 109 7.61 -2.60 11.70
CA TYR A 109 8.73 -2.81 12.61
C TYR A 109 8.44 -2.20 14.00
N ASN A 110 7.94 -0.97 14.05
CA ASN A 110 7.55 -0.31 15.30
C ASN A 110 6.39 -1.02 16.03
N GLN A 111 5.57 -1.79 15.31
CA GLN A 111 4.53 -2.65 15.88
C GLN A 111 5.07 -4.01 16.37
N GLY A 112 6.38 -4.24 16.35
CA GLY A 112 7.00 -5.47 16.82
C GLY A 112 6.99 -6.62 15.81
N THR A 113 6.74 -6.35 14.52
CA THR A 113 6.83 -7.40 13.48
C THR A 113 8.26 -7.90 13.38
N SER A 114 8.46 -9.21 13.53
CA SER A 114 9.78 -9.83 13.41
C SER A 114 10.40 -9.61 12.03
N ILE A 115 11.73 -9.55 11.96
CA ILE A 115 12.49 -9.37 10.71
C ILE A 115 12.08 -10.39 9.63
N PRO A 116 11.95 -11.71 9.92
CA PRO A 116 11.51 -12.68 8.91
C PRO A 116 10.10 -12.38 8.36
N ASN A 117 9.17 -11.96 9.22
CA ASN A 117 7.82 -11.60 8.81
C ASN A 117 7.80 -10.32 7.98
N LEU A 118 8.61 -9.32 8.33
CA LEU A 118 8.80 -8.11 7.52
C LEU A 118 9.37 -8.46 6.15
N MET A 119 10.43 -9.27 6.07
CA MET A 119 11.01 -9.71 4.81
C MET A 119 9.97 -10.40 3.93
N TRP A 120 9.13 -11.27 4.51
CA TRP A 120 8.05 -11.94 3.79
C TRP A 120 6.97 -10.97 3.29
N GLN A 121 6.39 -10.15 4.18
CA GLN A 121 5.33 -9.19 3.84
C GLN A 121 5.81 -8.14 2.83
N MET A 122 7.03 -7.66 3.02
CA MET A 122 7.68 -6.72 2.13
C MET A 122 8.22 -7.40 0.88
N ARG A 123 8.21 -8.73 0.72
CA ARG A 123 8.81 -9.43 -0.44
C ARG A 123 10.28 -9.07 -0.66
N ILE A 124 11.03 -8.91 0.43
CA ILE A 124 12.47 -8.62 0.44
C ILE A 124 13.22 -9.92 0.71
N ARG A 125 14.18 -10.26 -0.15
CA ARG A 125 15.00 -11.49 0.01
C ARG A 125 16.27 -11.27 0.81
N GLN A 126 16.90 -10.11 0.65
CA GLN A 126 18.18 -9.80 1.28
C GLN A 126 17.94 -8.85 2.45
N GLN A 127 18.44 -9.21 3.63
CA GLN A 127 18.28 -8.40 4.83
C GLN A 127 18.91 -7.01 4.68
N THR A 128 20.00 -6.88 3.94
CA THR A 128 20.63 -5.58 3.59
C THR A 128 19.66 -4.61 2.89
N THR A 129 18.74 -5.13 2.07
CA THR A 129 17.69 -4.30 1.46
C THR A 129 16.64 -3.88 2.49
N LEU A 130 16.31 -4.76 3.44
CA LEU A 130 15.42 -4.40 4.54
C LEU A 130 16.06 -3.33 5.44
N GLU A 131 17.35 -3.47 5.74
CA GLU A 131 18.13 -2.47 6.47
C GLU A 131 18.05 -1.12 5.79
N SER A 132 18.20 -1.03 4.46
CA SER A 132 18.04 0.26 3.77
C SER A 132 16.67 0.90 4.00
N TYR A 133 15.58 0.12 4.10
CA TYR A 133 14.25 0.67 4.39
C TYR A 133 14.09 1.11 5.85
N LEU A 134 14.70 0.39 6.80
CA LEU A 134 14.65 0.73 8.22
C LEU A 134 15.55 1.92 8.56
N GLN A 135 16.70 2.02 7.89
CA GLN A 135 17.64 3.14 7.99
C GLN A 135 17.16 4.37 7.21
N GLU A 136 16.28 4.20 6.23
CA GLU A 136 15.59 5.29 5.54
C GLU A 136 14.47 5.85 6.44
N ILE A 137 14.89 6.58 7.48
CA ILE A 137 14.10 7.37 8.46
C ILE A 137 13.37 8.54 7.76
N ALA A 138 13.19 8.53 6.44
CA ALA A 138 12.55 9.62 5.70
C ALA A 138 11.11 9.89 6.17
N ALA A 139 10.36 8.85 6.55
CA ALA A 139 9.01 8.99 7.09
C ALA A 139 8.99 9.58 8.52
N LEU A 140 9.96 9.19 9.36
CA LEU A 140 10.09 9.67 10.74
C LEU A 140 10.66 11.08 10.82
N ASN A 141 11.50 11.50 9.86
CA ASN A 141 12.03 12.86 9.75
C ASN A 141 11.06 13.85 9.10
N ALA A 142 10.07 13.36 8.33
CA ALA A 142 9.09 14.22 7.68
C ALA A 142 8.11 14.85 8.69
N LEU A 143 7.63 14.08 9.68
CA LEU A 143 6.65 14.56 10.66
C LEU A 143 7.17 15.76 11.47
N PRO A 144 8.40 15.75 12.03
CA PRO A 144 9.02 16.92 12.67
C PRO A 144 8.95 18.20 11.83
N ALA A 145 9.17 18.08 10.52
CA ALA A 145 9.22 19.21 9.59
C ALA A 145 7.84 19.71 9.13
N LEU A 146 6.75 19.07 9.54
CA LEU A 146 5.38 19.52 9.26
C LEU A 146 4.92 20.61 10.23
N THR A 147 4.16 21.57 9.71
CA THR A 147 3.46 22.56 10.53
C THR A 147 2.41 21.89 11.43
N PRO A 148 2.03 22.50 12.56
CA PRO A 148 0.97 21.98 13.42
C PRO A 148 -0.36 21.73 12.68
N GLU A 149 -0.69 22.55 11.69
CA GLU A 149 -1.90 22.44 10.86
C GLU A 149 -1.84 21.19 9.97
N ALA A 150 -0.69 20.94 9.33
CA ALA A 150 -0.49 19.77 8.49
C ALA A 150 -0.55 18.48 9.32
N ARG A 151 0.05 18.48 10.53
CA ARG A 151 -0.04 17.34 11.45
C ARG A 151 -1.48 17.06 11.86
N ARG A 152 -2.23 18.08 12.28
CA ARG A 152 -3.66 17.95 12.61
C ARG A 152 -4.50 17.44 11.43
N SER A 153 -4.20 17.91 10.23
CA SER A 153 -4.89 17.47 9.01
C SER A 153 -4.63 15.99 8.70
N ILE A 154 -3.38 15.54 8.85
CA ILE A 154 -3.00 14.13 8.67
C ILE A 154 -3.63 13.26 9.75
N GLU A 155 -3.60 13.70 11.01
CA GLU A 155 -4.21 12.99 12.13
C GLU A 155 -5.73 12.84 11.95
N ALA A 156 -6.42 13.92 11.58
CA ALA A 156 -7.85 13.89 11.28
C ALA A 156 -8.18 12.98 10.08
N ALA A 157 -7.38 13.05 9.01
CA ALA A 157 -7.57 12.15 7.87
C ALA A 157 -7.34 10.68 8.26
N SER A 158 -6.33 10.41 9.10
CA SER A 158 -6.03 9.07 9.59
C SER A 158 -7.11 8.53 10.53
N SER A 159 -7.72 9.36 11.37
CA SER A 159 -8.78 8.92 12.28
C SER A 159 -10.10 8.63 11.55
N LEU A 160 -10.34 9.30 10.42
CA LEU A 160 -11.49 9.07 9.55
C LEU A 160 -11.34 7.86 8.62
N TYR A 161 -10.12 7.37 8.40
CA TYR A 161 -9.80 6.26 7.49
C TYR A 161 -10.76 5.05 7.62
N PRO A 162 -10.94 4.41 8.79
CA PRO A 162 -11.77 3.20 8.89
C PRO A 162 -13.24 3.49 8.55
N TYR A 163 -13.76 4.66 8.94
CA TYR A 163 -15.14 5.06 8.69
C TYR A 163 -15.38 5.36 7.21
N GLN A 164 -14.43 6.03 6.56
CA GLN A 164 -14.52 6.35 5.14
C GLN A 164 -14.56 5.10 4.27
N LEU A 165 -13.78 4.07 4.63
CA LEU A 165 -13.79 2.78 3.94
C LEU A 165 -15.12 2.03 4.12
N GLN A 166 -15.70 2.06 5.31
CA GLN A 166 -17.00 1.42 5.57
C GLN A 166 -18.17 2.15 4.91
N ALA A 167 -18.06 3.48 4.76
CA ALA A 167 -19.04 4.32 4.09
C ALA A 167 -19.00 4.23 2.56
N PHE A 168 -17.94 3.63 1.99
CA PHE A 168 -17.81 3.47 0.55
C PHE A 168 -19.00 2.69 -0.04
N ARG A 169 -19.47 3.12 -1.21
CA ARG A 169 -20.52 2.47 -1.99
C ARG A 169 -20.07 2.50 -3.46
N ALA A 170 -19.94 1.33 -4.07
CA ALA A 170 -19.53 1.14 -5.46
C ALA A 170 -20.71 1.32 -6.42
#